data_AF-A0A972U3H8-F1
#
_entry.id   AF-A0A972U3H8-F1
#
_cell.length_a   1.000
_cell.length_b   1.000
_cell.length_c   1.000
_cell.angle_alpha   90.00
_cell.angle_beta   90.00
_cell.angle_gamma   90.00
#
_symmetry.space_group_name_H-M   'P 1'
#
loop_
_entity.id
_entity.type
_entity.pdbx_description
1 polymer ?
#
loop_
_entity_poly.entity_id
_entity_poly.type
_entity_poly.pdbx_seq_one_letter_code
_entity_poly.pdbx_strand_id
1 'polypeptide(L)'
;MRRIYSVFVVGTAMTIGIGTIPSAQATDGQPPLAAIEDSVTSEQMDLGDIKVPTVRKISGRLPDGAGFRLPPVGQPPFPTSPNSPGLPGSRAPAGVVEPPPSYVPQTSCDPVEKKGIRAFKSLVMRTYPAGRDWGSVRDCAADGISEHLEGRAWDWNVDVNNPTQFTQAGQLLGWLTANGGANAQRLGIMYIGYNYRIWGAYRASEGWRALSNSNPHTDHVHFSFTWNGAQKQTSFWKGSVRSQDYGPCRRYQGQPAPLRVSKNTSPCPASPPLPLEWRSASLLWRGSTGSLVTSAQTKLGISASGSFGASTAQATANFQRLSGIPVTGAVDAPTWFALGMGAPVSKVRRHLKRGMKGGDVRRLQRALHMQPKKRNGRFKLSTARAVKGWKRSHGLRPKPQASKGFQRRLGL
;
A
#
# COMPACT_ATOMS: atom_id res chain seq x y z
N MET A 1 -47.01 -42.12 39.84
CA MET A 1 -46.61 -41.32 41.01
C MET A 1 -46.85 -39.84 40.70
N ARG A 2 -47.57 -39.15 41.60
CA ARG A 2 -47.73 -37.69 41.87
C ARG A 2 -47.10 -36.68 40.87
N ARG A 3 -47.62 -35.50 40.55
CA ARG A 3 -48.91 -34.73 40.59
C ARG A 3 -48.45 -33.30 40.13
N ILE A 4 -49.05 -32.70 39.09
CA ILE A 4 -49.84 -31.41 39.08
C ILE A 4 -48.99 -30.15 39.45
N TYR A 5 -48.91 -29.03 38.70
CA TYR A 5 -49.97 -28.05 38.34
C TYR A 5 -49.70 -27.26 37.05
N SER A 6 -50.77 -27.07 36.28
CA SER A 6 -51.04 -26.00 35.32
C SER A 6 -51.43 -24.70 36.04
N VAL A 7 -51.19 -23.52 35.45
CA VAL A 7 -52.16 -22.40 35.41
C VAL A 7 -51.92 -21.56 34.15
N PHE A 8 -52.99 -21.37 33.38
CA PHE A 8 -53.20 -20.45 32.26
C PHE A 8 -53.89 -19.17 32.77
N VAL A 9 -53.97 -18.13 31.93
CA VAL A 9 -55.14 -17.24 31.68
C VAL A 9 -54.79 -15.73 31.64
N VAL A 10 -54.91 -15.18 30.41
CA VAL A 10 -55.64 -13.95 29.96
C VAL A 10 -55.32 -12.62 30.66
N GLY A 11 -55.16 -11.46 30.02
CA GLY A 11 -55.46 -10.94 28.69
C GLY A 11 -55.62 -9.42 28.85
N THR A 12 -55.84 -8.70 27.75
CA THR A 12 -56.63 -7.45 27.56
C THR A 12 -55.90 -6.47 26.64
N ALA A 13 -56.55 -6.16 25.52
CA ALA A 13 -56.24 -5.06 24.63
C ALA A 13 -56.92 -3.77 25.12
N MET A 14 -56.30 -2.61 24.90
CA MET A 14 -57.04 -1.35 24.85
C MET A 14 -56.37 -0.34 23.92
N THR A 15 -57.23 0.38 23.22
CA THR A 15 -56.99 1.22 22.05
C THR A 15 -57.11 2.71 22.42
N ILE A 16 -56.51 3.57 21.58
CA ILE A 16 -56.78 5.00 21.33
C ILE A 16 -56.25 6.01 22.38
N GLY A 17 -55.38 6.89 21.89
CA GLY A 17 -55.00 8.15 22.52
C GLY A 17 -54.36 9.07 21.49
N ILE A 18 -55.21 9.85 20.82
CA ILE A 18 -54.88 10.85 19.80
C ILE A 18 -54.25 12.05 20.53
N GLY A 19 -53.05 12.46 20.14
CA GLY A 19 -52.32 13.58 20.74
C GLY A 19 -51.75 14.49 19.67
N THR A 20 -52.51 15.52 19.33
CA THR A 20 -52.11 16.67 18.50
C THR A 20 -51.02 17.49 19.18
N ILE A 21 -49.94 17.81 18.46
CA ILE A 21 -48.96 18.84 18.85
C ILE A 21 -48.91 19.87 17.69
N PRO A 22 -48.96 21.18 17.97
CA PRO A 22 -49.32 22.20 17.00
C PRO A 22 -48.16 22.69 16.12
N SER A 23 -48.55 23.21 14.96
CA SER A 23 -47.76 24.02 14.02
C SER A 23 -46.94 25.11 14.72
N ALA A 24 -45.65 25.18 14.39
CA ALA A 24 -44.90 26.42 14.47
C ALA A 24 -44.68 26.93 13.03
N GLN A 25 -45.25 28.10 12.77
CA GLN A 25 -45.19 28.83 11.51
C GLN A 25 -43.75 29.27 11.23
N ALA A 26 -43.31 29.03 9.98
CA ALA A 26 -42.17 29.72 9.40
C ALA A 26 -42.65 31.10 8.95
N THR A 27 -42.06 32.16 9.49
CA THR A 27 -42.27 33.53 9.00
C THR A 27 -41.17 33.91 8.03
N ASP A 28 -41.61 34.33 6.86
CA ASP A 28 -40.90 35.03 5.80
C ASP A 28 -40.00 36.17 6.28
N GLY A 29 -38.94 36.43 5.52
CA GLY A 29 -38.10 37.61 5.72
C GLY A 29 -36.88 37.68 4.81
N GLN A 30 -37.06 37.64 3.49
CA GLN A 30 -36.07 38.10 2.52
C GLN A 30 -36.61 39.38 1.86
N PRO A 31 -35.80 40.45 1.78
CA PRO A 31 -35.61 41.12 0.47
C PRO A 31 -34.24 41.86 0.36
N PRO A 32 -33.92 42.51 -0.78
CA PRO A 32 -34.06 42.08 -2.16
C PRO A 32 -32.75 42.20 -2.98
N LEU A 33 -32.72 41.50 -4.11
CA LEU A 33 -31.78 41.73 -5.21
C LEU A 33 -32.12 43.02 -5.94
N ALA A 34 -31.11 43.87 -6.18
CA ALA A 34 -31.18 44.97 -7.14
C ALA A 34 -30.55 44.53 -8.46
N ALA A 35 -31.32 44.71 -9.53
CA ALA A 35 -30.92 44.51 -10.92
C ALA A 35 -30.02 45.66 -11.40
N ILE A 36 -29.09 45.34 -12.30
CA ILE A 36 -28.63 46.26 -13.34
C ILE A 36 -28.46 45.43 -14.62
N GLU A 37 -29.39 45.62 -15.56
CA GLU A 37 -29.14 45.39 -16.98
C GLU A 37 -28.39 46.61 -17.52
N ASP A 38 -27.39 46.39 -18.38
CA ASP A 38 -27.30 47.12 -19.64
C ASP A 38 -26.26 46.48 -20.57
N SER A 39 -26.69 46.32 -21.81
CA SER A 39 -25.98 45.75 -22.96
C SER A 39 -25.05 46.76 -23.61
N VAL A 40 -23.80 46.41 -23.94
CA VAL A 40 -23.08 46.98 -25.10
C VAL A 40 -22.13 45.94 -25.73
N THR A 41 -22.12 45.99 -27.06
CA THR A 41 -21.50 45.16 -28.10
C THR A 41 -19.97 45.24 -28.22
N SER A 42 -19.41 44.15 -28.74
CA SER A 42 -18.21 43.99 -29.58
C SER A 42 -17.07 45.03 -29.52
N GLU A 43 -15.89 44.59 -29.08
CA GLU A 43 -14.65 44.79 -29.83
C GLU A 43 -13.58 43.77 -29.39
N GLN A 44 -13.05 43.02 -30.35
CA GLN A 44 -11.78 42.33 -30.21
C GLN A 44 -10.68 43.40 -30.21
N MET A 45 -9.84 43.46 -29.17
CA MET A 45 -8.42 43.81 -29.33
C MET A 45 -7.60 43.62 -28.04
N ASP A 46 -6.50 42.89 -28.24
CA ASP A 46 -5.18 42.97 -27.59
C ASP A 46 -5.01 42.67 -26.09
N LEU A 47 -4.17 41.67 -25.80
CA LEU A 47 -3.81 41.20 -24.46
C LEU A 47 -2.57 41.94 -23.96
N GLY A 48 -2.77 42.97 -23.14
CA GLY A 48 -1.73 43.66 -22.39
C GLY A 48 -2.24 44.16 -21.03
N ASP A 49 -1.68 43.58 -19.96
CA ASP A 49 -1.58 44.08 -18.57
C ASP A 49 -2.75 44.88 -17.93
N ILE A 50 -3.49 44.23 -17.01
CA ILE A 50 -4.22 44.92 -15.94
C ILE A 50 -3.87 44.32 -14.55
N LYS A 51 -3.43 45.23 -13.67
CA LYS A 51 -3.03 45.04 -12.28
C LYS A 51 -4.22 44.69 -11.37
N VAL A 52 -4.05 43.64 -10.56
CA VAL A 52 -4.96 43.24 -9.46
C VAL A 52 -4.55 43.96 -8.16
N PRO A 53 -5.49 44.34 -7.28
CA PRO A 53 -5.20 45.11 -6.07
C PRO A 53 -4.22 44.38 -5.13
N THR A 54 -3.24 45.11 -4.63
CA THR A 54 -2.23 44.65 -3.69
C THR A 54 -2.87 44.21 -2.38
N VAL A 55 -2.96 42.89 -2.18
CA VAL A 55 -3.04 42.30 -0.85
C VAL A 55 -1.82 42.80 -0.07
N ARG A 56 -2.03 43.62 0.97
CA ARG A 56 -0.99 43.92 1.95
C ARG A 56 -0.51 42.59 2.51
N LYS A 57 0.67 42.14 2.05
CA LYS A 57 1.47 41.14 2.76
C LYS A 57 1.58 41.64 4.19
N ILE A 58 0.99 40.93 5.13
CA ILE A 58 1.50 40.95 6.49
C ILE A 58 2.86 40.27 6.39
N SER A 59 3.89 41.02 5.99
CA SER A 59 5.28 40.62 6.12
C SER A 59 5.67 40.83 7.59
N GLY A 60 5.04 40.06 8.47
CA GLY A 60 5.70 39.67 9.69
C GLY A 60 6.82 38.73 9.26
N ARG A 61 8.05 39.24 9.23
CA ARG A 61 9.24 38.40 9.21
C ARG A 61 9.11 37.48 10.43
N LEU A 62 8.79 36.20 10.20
CA LEU A 62 9.01 35.19 11.23
C LEU A 62 10.49 35.33 11.64
N PRO A 63 10.81 35.47 12.93
CA PRO A 63 12.18 35.68 13.35
C PRO A 63 13.09 34.62 12.74
N ASP A 64 14.18 35.08 12.13
CA ASP A 64 15.17 34.25 11.45
C ASP A 64 15.64 33.15 12.42
N GLY A 65 15.26 31.88 12.16
CA GLY A 65 15.73 30.72 12.94
C GLY A 65 14.70 29.63 13.30
N ALA A 66 13.39 29.84 13.14
CA ALA A 66 12.40 28.79 13.43
C ALA A 66 12.00 28.00 12.16
N GLY A 67 12.92 27.19 11.63
CA GLY A 67 12.53 26.17 10.64
C GLY A 67 11.53 25.19 11.25
N PHE A 68 10.57 24.69 10.46
CA PHE A 68 9.67 23.60 10.89
C PHE A 68 10.53 22.42 11.38
N ARG A 69 10.66 22.28 12.70
CA ARG A 69 11.49 21.27 13.32
C ARG A 69 10.60 20.10 13.67
N LEU A 70 10.86 18.95 13.04
CA LEU A 70 10.17 17.72 13.40
C LEU A 70 10.34 17.48 14.92
N PRO A 71 9.27 17.04 15.61
CA PRO A 71 9.36 16.65 17.02
C PRO A 71 10.45 15.61 17.25
N PRO A 72 10.99 15.46 18.48
CA PRO A 72 11.93 14.39 18.81
C PRO A 72 11.43 12.99 18.42
N VAL A 73 12.37 12.05 18.23
CA VAL A 73 12.02 10.62 18.09
C VAL A 73 11.19 10.17 19.30
N GLY A 74 10.18 9.35 19.04
CA GLY A 74 9.19 8.91 20.03
C GLY A 74 7.90 9.72 19.97
N GLN A 75 7.95 10.99 19.56
CA GLN A 75 6.78 11.88 19.53
C GLN A 75 6.08 11.91 18.16
N PRO A 76 4.74 12.04 18.14
CA PRO A 76 3.97 12.10 16.90
C PRO A 76 4.38 13.30 16.04
N PRO A 77 4.48 13.15 14.69
CA PRO A 77 4.83 14.26 13.78
C PRO A 77 3.62 15.12 13.39
N PHE A 78 2.62 15.20 14.26
CA PHE A 78 1.36 15.92 14.06
C PHE A 78 0.85 16.45 15.41
N PRO A 79 0.02 17.49 15.41
CA PRO A 79 -0.60 17.99 16.63
C PRO A 79 -1.49 16.92 17.25
N THR A 80 -1.30 16.64 18.53
CA THR A 80 -2.21 15.79 19.30
C THR A 80 -3.42 16.62 19.74
N SER A 81 -4.63 16.14 19.42
CA SER A 81 -5.88 16.75 19.86
C SER A 81 -6.51 15.91 20.97
N PRO A 82 -6.91 16.51 22.12
CA PRO A 82 -7.70 15.80 23.13
C PRO A 82 -9.07 15.37 22.57
N ASN A 83 -9.61 16.14 21.61
CA ASN A 83 -10.83 15.80 20.88
C ASN A 83 -10.46 15.04 19.61
N SER A 84 -10.46 13.70 19.71
CA SER A 84 -10.23 12.81 18.57
C SER A 84 -11.44 11.88 18.42
N PRO A 85 -12.34 12.12 17.43
CA PRO A 85 -13.58 11.36 17.30
C PRO A 85 -13.35 9.86 17.02
N GLY A 86 -12.15 9.48 16.59
CA GLY A 86 -11.80 8.11 16.26
C GLY A 86 -12.62 7.57 15.10
N LEU A 87 -12.57 6.24 14.91
CA LEU A 87 -13.43 5.58 13.92
C LEU A 87 -14.61 4.88 14.60
N PRO A 88 -15.85 5.12 14.14
CA PRO A 88 -17.03 4.49 14.71
C PRO A 88 -17.17 3.03 14.26
N GLY A 89 -18.07 2.29 14.89
CA GLY A 89 -18.49 0.96 14.42
C GLY A 89 -17.64 -0.22 14.91
N SER A 90 -16.82 -0.01 15.94
CA SER A 90 -16.18 -1.13 16.65
C SER A 90 -17.24 -2.07 17.23
N ARG A 91 -17.09 -3.37 16.96
CA ARG A 91 -17.94 -4.44 17.55
C ARG A 91 -17.39 -5.01 18.85
N ALA A 92 -16.12 -4.75 19.16
CA ALA A 92 -15.51 -5.31 20.35
C ALA A 92 -15.88 -4.51 21.61
N PRO A 93 -16.14 -5.18 22.74
CA PRO A 93 -16.29 -4.51 24.04
C PRO A 93 -15.08 -3.64 24.39
N ALA A 94 -15.27 -2.76 25.37
CA ALA A 94 -14.16 -2.03 26.00
C ALA A 94 -13.13 -3.04 26.58
N GLY A 95 -11.84 -2.74 26.46
CA GLY A 95 -10.76 -3.59 26.96
C GLY A 95 -10.35 -4.78 26.07
N VAL A 96 -11.16 -5.18 25.08
CA VAL A 96 -10.80 -6.28 24.17
C VAL A 96 -9.82 -5.80 23.08
N VAL A 97 -8.53 -6.03 23.26
CA VAL A 97 -7.49 -5.57 22.34
C VAL A 97 -6.66 -6.75 21.84
N GLU A 98 -6.32 -6.74 20.55
CA GLU A 98 -5.36 -7.66 19.96
C GLU A 98 -4.01 -7.55 20.68
N PRO A 99 -3.28 -8.66 20.86
CA PRO A 99 -1.89 -8.55 21.27
C PRO A 99 -1.09 -7.77 20.22
N PRO A 100 0.02 -7.11 20.61
CA PRO A 100 0.95 -6.51 19.66
C PRO A 100 1.32 -7.53 18.56
N PRO A 101 1.13 -7.20 17.27
CA PRO A 101 1.39 -8.17 16.21
C PRO A 101 2.90 -8.37 16.02
N SER A 102 3.29 -9.50 15.47
CA SER A 102 4.61 -9.63 14.82
C SER A 102 4.64 -8.89 13.48
N TYR A 103 5.80 -8.38 13.08
CA TYR A 103 5.98 -7.85 11.72
C TYR A 103 5.92 -8.98 10.68
N VAL A 104 5.05 -8.84 9.67
CA VAL A 104 4.89 -9.78 8.56
C VAL A 104 5.17 -9.04 7.25
N PRO A 105 6.32 -9.33 6.58
CA PRO A 105 6.67 -8.66 5.33
C PRO A 105 5.81 -9.15 4.17
N GLN A 106 5.81 -8.39 3.06
CA GLN A 106 5.25 -8.88 1.80
C GLN A 106 6.00 -10.12 1.29
N THR A 107 5.24 -11.18 1.00
CA THR A 107 5.77 -12.49 0.57
C THR A 107 5.20 -12.93 -0.78
N SER A 108 3.97 -12.53 -1.10
CA SER A 108 3.19 -12.93 -2.28
C SER A 108 2.84 -11.75 -3.19
N CYS A 109 2.33 -12.03 -4.38
CA CYS A 109 1.79 -11.03 -5.30
C CYS A 109 0.30 -11.30 -5.50
N ASP A 110 -0.52 -10.56 -4.78
CA ASP A 110 -1.98 -10.63 -4.85
C ASP A 110 -2.57 -9.22 -4.78
N PRO A 111 -2.40 -8.42 -5.85
CA PRO A 111 -2.79 -7.01 -5.92
C PRO A 111 -4.31 -6.85 -6.12
N VAL A 112 -5.06 -7.44 -5.19
CA VAL A 112 -6.50 -7.36 -5.01
C VAL A 112 -6.76 -6.74 -3.65
N GLU A 113 -7.49 -5.63 -3.61
CA GLU A 113 -7.81 -4.94 -2.35
C GLU A 113 -8.54 -5.87 -1.39
N LYS A 114 -7.96 -6.06 -0.20
CA LYS A 114 -8.54 -6.94 0.82
C LYS A 114 -9.71 -6.26 1.52
N LYS A 115 -10.70 -7.05 1.94
CA LYS A 115 -11.97 -6.58 2.52
C LYS A 115 -11.83 -5.63 3.72
N GLY A 116 -10.81 -5.83 4.54
CA GLY A 116 -10.52 -4.96 5.68
C GLY A 116 -10.02 -3.59 5.25
N ILE A 117 -9.23 -3.53 4.18
CA ILE A 117 -8.75 -2.27 3.61
C ILE A 117 -9.92 -1.47 3.06
N ARG A 118 -10.78 -2.11 2.25
CA ARG A 118 -12.00 -1.48 1.73
C ARG A 118 -12.88 -0.91 2.85
N ALA A 119 -13.08 -1.68 3.92
CA ALA A 119 -13.89 -1.26 5.06
C ALA A 119 -13.24 -0.11 5.85
N PHE A 120 -11.93 -0.17 6.08
CA PHE A 120 -11.17 0.87 6.76
C PHE A 120 -11.20 2.19 5.97
N LYS A 121 -10.91 2.14 4.66
CA LYS A 121 -11.01 3.29 3.75
C LYS A 121 -12.36 3.96 3.85
N SER A 122 -13.43 3.16 3.78
CA SER A 122 -14.80 3.65 3.85
C SER A 122 -15.10 4.35 5.17
N LEU A 123 -14.57 3.86 6.29
CA LEU A 123 -14.69 4.54 7.59
C LEU A 123 -13.89 5.85 7.62
N VAL A 124 -12.62 5.81 7.26
CA VAL A 124 -11.75 7.00 7.29
C VAL A 124 -12.30 8.10 6.40
N MET A 125 -12.68 7.78 5.16
CA MET A 125 -13.21 8.76 4.22
C MET A 125 -14.56 9.35 4.63
N ARG A 126 -15.38 8.61 5.38
CA ARG A 126 -16.64 9.16 5.94
C ARG A 126 -16.39 10.07 7.14
N THR A 127 -15.42 9.72 8.00
CA THR A 127 -15.16 10.45 9.25
C THR A 127 -14.23 11.65 9.04
N TYR A 128 -13.29 11.56 8.09
CA TYR A 128 -12.24 12.53 7.82
C TYR A 128 -12.22 12.88 6.31
N PRO A 129 -13.15 13.74 5.85
CA PRO A 129 -13.40 13.96 4.43
C PRO A 129 -12.37 14.88 3.72
N ALA A 130 -11.42 15.48 4.43
CA ALA A 130 -10.48 16.44 3.82
C ALA A 130 -9.44 15.79 2.90
N GLY A 131 -9.20 14.49 3.06
CA GLY A 131 -8.29 13.72 2.21
C GLY A 131 -9.01 12.95 1.09
N ARG A 132 -8.25 12.18 0.30
CA ARG A 132 -8.82 11.28 -0.72
C ARG A 132 -8.14 9.92 -0.75
N ASP A 133 -8.84 8.93 -1.30
CA ASP A 133 -8.25 7.63 -1.61
C ASP A 133 -7.12 7.78 -2.63
N TRP A 134 -5.92 7.32 -2.29
CA TRP A 134 -4.76 7.33 -3.19
C TRP A 134 -4.29 5.94 -3.63
N GLY A 135 -5.09 4.92 -3.32
CA GLY A 135 -4.90 3.56 -3.81
C GLY A 135 -4.40 2.59 -2.75
N SER A 136 -4.86 1.34 -2.88
CA SER A 136 -4.54 0.23 -1.98
C SER A 136 -3.71 -0.87 -2.65
N VAL A 137 -3.67 -0.88 -3.98
CA VAL A 137 -2.98 -1.90 -4.76
C VAL A 137 -1.97 -1.27 -5.72
N ARG A 138 -0.87 -1.98 -5.93
CA ARG A 138 0.12 -1.68 -6.98
C ARG A 138 0.47 -2.96 -7.70
N ASP A 139 0.84 -2.86 -8.96
CA ASP A 139 1.34 -4.02 -9.69
C ASP A 139 2.64 -4.52 -9.07
N CYS A 140 2.86 -5.83 -9.18
CA CYS A 140 3.97 -6.49 -8.50
C CYS A 140 5.33 -6.16 -9.10
N ALA A 141 5.37 -5.79 -10.39
CA ALA A 141 6.56 -5.25 -11.02
C ALA A 141 6.93 -3.82 -10.55
N ALA A 142 6.09 -3.17 -9.72
CA ALA A 142 6.41 -1.89 -9.11
C ALA A 142 7.66 -2.00 -8.20
N ASP A 143 8.34 -0.87 -7.99
CA ASP A 143 9.61 -0.86 -7.28
C ASP A 143 9.42 -1.13 -5.78
N GLY A 144 10.15 -2.13 -5.26
CA GLY A 144 10.30 -2.38 -3.83
C GLY A 144 9.37 -3.46 -3.25
N ILE A 145 9.66 -3.87 -2.02
CA ILE A 145 8.77 -4.72 -1.22
C ILE A 145 7.72 -3.80 -0.61
N SER A 146 6.44 -4.11 -0.82
CA SER A 146 5.36 -3.31 -0.28
C SER A 146 4.06 -4.10 -0.18
N GLU A 147 3.34 -3.83 0.89
CA GLU A 147 2.03 -4.39 1.20
C GLU A 147 0.92 -4.04 0.20
N HIS A 148 1.14 -3.02 -0.64
CA HIS A 148 0.26 -2.74 -1.77
C HIS A 148 0.23 -3.88 -2.79
N LEU A 149 1.29 -4.69 -2.89
CA LEU A 149 1.37 -5.81 -3.82
C LEU A 149 0.50 -6.99 -3.37
N GLU A 150 0.03 -6.98 -2.13
CA GLU A 150 -0.88 -7.98 -1.55
C GLU A 150 -2.25 -7.37 -1.23
N GLY A 151 -2.48 -6.11 -1.59
CA GLY A 151 -3.71 -5.38 -1.31
C GLY A 151 -4.01 -5.21 0.18
N ARG A 152 -2.96 -5.21 1.02
CA ARG A 152 -3.05 -5.03 2.48
C ARG A 152 -2.40 -3.73 2.97
N ALA A 153 -2.30 -2.75 2.07
CA ALA A 153 -1.92 -1.39 2.41
C ALA A 153 -2.89 -0.39 1.78
N TRP A 154 -2.81 0.86 2.23
CA TRP A 154 -3.55 1.97 1.67
C TRP A 154 -2.79 3.27 1.87
N ASP A 155 -2.76 4.09 0.82
CA ASP A 155 -2.28 5.46 0.89
C ASP A 155 -3.48 6.41 0.93
N TRP A 156 -3.57 7.19 1.99
CA TRP A 156 -4.56 8.26 2.16
C TRP A 156 -3.90 9.60 1.84
N ASN A 157 -4.36 10.29 0.80
CA ASN A 157 -3.80 11.59 0.42
C ASN A 157 -4.22 12.65 1.44
N VAL A 158 -3.26 13.11 2.24
CA VAL A 158 -3.37 14.20 3.21
C VAL A 158 -2.00 14.89 3.31
N ASP A 159 -1.97 16.15 2.91
CA ASP A 159 -0.76 16.98 2.87
C ASP A 159 -0.52 17.67 4.21
N VAL A 160 0.69 17.57 4.72
CA VAL A 160 1.14 18.25 5.95
C VAL A 160 1.07 19.77 5.84
N ASN A 161 1.12 20.32 4.63
CA ASN A 161 1.04 21.75 4.37
C ASN A 161 -0.40 22.26 4.24
N ASN A 162 -1.39 21.37 4.19
CA ASN A 162 -2.80 21.73 4.21
C ASN A 162 -3.32 21.62 5.67
N PRO A 163 -3.65 22.75 6.35
CA PRO A 163 -3.99 22.73 7.77
C PRO A 163 -5.16 21.82 8.13
N THR A 164 -6.19 21.77 7.28
CA THR A 164 -7.38 20.92 7.50
C THR A 164 -7.03 19.44 7.38
N GLN A 165 -6.28 19.07 6.33
CA GLN A 165 -5.83 17.69 6.14
C GLN A 165 -4.89 17.25 7.26
N PHE A 166 -3.93 18.09 7.63
CA PHE A 166 -2.97 17.81 8.70
C PHE A 166 -3.66 17.64 10.07
N THR A 167 -4.69 18.45 10.36
CA THR A 167 -5.50 18.33 11.57
C THR A 167 -6.29 17.03 11.61
N GLN A 168 -6.99 16.67 10.52
CA GLN A 168 -7.75 15.42 10.45
C GLN A 168 -6.84 14.19 10.50
N ALA A 169 -5.67 14.26 9.85
CA ALA A 169 -4.63 13.24 9.98
C ALA A 169 -4.18 13.11 11.44
N GLY A 170 -3.89 14.22 12.12
CA GLY A 170 -3.51 14.23 13.53
C GLY A 170 -4.57 13.61 14.46
N GLN A 171 -5.85 13.90 14.24
CA GLN A 171 -6.97 13.31 15.00
C GLN A 171 -7.05 11.79 14.81
N LEU A 172 -7.03 11.30 13.57
CA LEU A 172 -7.07 9.86 13.30
C LEU A 172 -5.83 9.16 13.85
N LEU A 173 -4.65 9.67 13.54
CA LEU A 173 -3.39 9.05 13.93
C LEU A 173 -3.14 9.10 15.44
N GLY A 174 -3.54 10.19 16.08
CA GLY A 174 -3.55 10.31 17.54
C GLY A 174 -4.43 9.25 18.18
N TRP A 175 -5.68 9.11 17.71
CA TRP A 175 -6.60 8.08 18.21
C TRP A 175 -6.10 6.64 17.96
N LEU A 176 -5.52 6.39 16.79
CA LEU A 176 -4.98 5.07 16.44
C LEU A 176 -3.80 4.66 17.33
N THR A 177 -2.92 5.61 17.65
CA THR A 177 -1.65 5.35 18.34
C THR A 177 -1.69 5.61 19.84
N ALA A 178 -2.78 6.20 20.36
CA ALA A 178 -3.04 6.33 21.80
C ALA A 178 -3.06 4.97 22.52
N ASN A 179 -2.83 4.99 23.84
CA ASN A 179 -2.90 3.81 24.73
C ASN A 179 -2.09 2.61 24.20
N GLY A 180 -0.84 2.86 23.79
CA GLY A 180 0.04 1.83 23.24
C GLY A 180 -0.41 1.28 21.87
N GLY A 181 -1.31 1.98 21.15
CA GLY A 181 -1.79 1.57 19.84
C GLY A 181 -2.97 0.62 19.85
N ALA A 182 -3.76 0.58 20.94
CA ALA A 182 -4.89 -0.33 21.07
C ALA A 182 -5.87 -0.26 19.89
N ASN A 183 -6.19 0.94 19.41
CA ASN A 183 -7.10 1.11 18.27
C ASN A 183 -6.50 0.64 16.95
N ALA A 184 -5.20 0.91 16.71
CA ALA A 184 -4.48 0.37 15.57
C ALA A 184 -4.46 -1.16 15.58
N GLN A 185 -4.22 -1.77 16.74
CA GLN A 185 -4.26 -3.22 16.95
C GLN A 185 -5.65 -3.80 16.66
N ARG A 186 -6.71 -3.15 17.17
CA ARG A 186 -8.12 -3.51 16.91
C ARG A 186 -8.51 -3.46 15.45
N LEU A 187 -7.95 -2.55 14.67
CA LEU A 187 -8.14 -2.47 13.21
C LEU A 187 -7.20 -3.41 12.44
N GLY A 188 -6.20 -3.99 13.11
CA GLY A 188 -5.19 -4.84 12.53
C GLY A 188 -4.15 -4.09 11.69
N ILE A 189 -3.89 -2.83 12.02
CA ILE A 189 -2.80 -2.02 11.46
C ILE A 189 -1.46 -2.53 12.01
N MET A 190 -0.52 -2.81 11.11
CA MET A 190 0.83 -3.25 11.43
C MET A 190 1.79 -2.08 11.58
N TYR A 191 1.75 -1.12 10.64
CA TYR A 191 2.50 0.13 10.75
C TYR A 191 1.86 1.27 9.96
N ILE A 192 2.28 2.49 10.30
CA ILE A 192 1.83 3.75 9.73
C ILE A 192 3.05 4.60 9.38
N GLY A 193 3.10 5.16 8.17
CA GLY A 193 4.09 6.15 7.75
C GLY A 193 3.44 7.51 7.52
N TYR A 194 3.99 8.57 8.11
CA TYR A 194 3.56 9.95 7.86
C TYR A 194 4.63 10.95 8.30
N ASN A 195 4.81 12.03 7.52
CA ASN A 195 5.65 13.19 7.85
C ASN A 195 7.03 12.81 8.42
N TYR A 196 7.83 12.10 7.61
CA TYR A 196 9.17 11.58 7.93
C TYR A 196 9.24 10.56 9.07
N ARG A 197 8.10 10.08 9.57
CA ARG A 197 8.05 9.13 10.68
C ARG A 197 7.35 7.84 10.31
N ILE A 198 7.69 6.81 11.08
CA ILE A 198 7.01 5.53 11.10
C ILE A 198 6.64 5.15 12.52
N TRP A 199 5.40 4.71 12.70
CA TRP A 199 4.93 4.05 13.90
C TRP A 199 4.56 2.61 13.57
N GLY A 200 4.86 1.66 14.46
CA GLY A 200 4.56 0.25 14.23
C GLY A 200 3.92 -0.36 15.45
N ALA A 201 2.78 -1.05 15.29
CA ALA A 201 2.08 -1.71 16.39
C ALA A 201 2.94 -2.79 17.06
N TYR A 202 3.85 -3.40 16.31
CA TYR A 202 4.84 -4.39 16.77
C TYR A 202 6.00 -3.77 17.58
N ARG A 203 6.10 -2.43 17.65
CA ARG A 203 7.12 -1.66 18.39
C ARG A 203 6.51 -0.39 18.99
N ALA A 204 5.27 -0.50 19.48
CA ALA A 204 4.49 0.66 19.90
C ALA A 204 5.14 1.45 21.05
N SER A 205 5.87 0.76 21.94
CA SER A 205 6.60 1.37 23.07
C SER A 205 7.68 2.37 22.66
N GLU A 206 8.18 2.28 21.43
CA GLU A 206 9.19 3.21 20.91
C GLU A 206 8.58 4.48 20.32
N GLY A 207 7.25 4.57 20.23
CA GLY A 207 6.56 5.69 19.62
C GLY A 207 6.89 5.88 18.12
N TRP A 208 6.85 7.14 17.68
CA TRP A 208 7.09 7.51 16.29
C TRP A 208 8.59 7.66 15.98
N ARG A 209 9.09 6.81 15.08
CA ARG A 209 10.52 6.69 14.77
C ARG A 209 10.86 7.35 13.45
N ALA A 210 12.12 7.68 13.26
CA ALA A 210 12.58 8.23 11.98
C ALA A 210 12.34 7.22 10.84
N LEU A 211 11.76 7.68 9.74
CA LEU A 211 11.56 6.87 8.55
C LEU A 211 12.81 6.97 7.66
N SER A 212 13.46 5.84 7.40
CA SER A 212 14.76 5.79 6.72
C SER A 212 14.68 5.67 5.18
N ASN A 213 13.50 5.86 4.58
CA ASN A 213 13.29 5.68 3.14
C ASN A 213 13.29 7.03 2.38
N SER A 214 13.36 6.98 1.05
CA SER A 214 13.45 8.17 0.19
C SER A 214 12.11 8.89 -0.02
N ASN A 215 11.01 8.41 0.58
CA ASN A 215 9.70 9.03 0.47
C ASN A 215 9.34 9.64 1.84
N PRO A 216 9.24 10.97 1.95
CA PRO A 216 9.00 11.62 3.22
C PRO A 216 7.56 11.47 3.75
N HIS A 217 6.62 10.94 2.96
CA HIS A 217 5.20 10.81 3.36
C HIS A 217 4.60 12.14 3.86
N THR A 218 4.95 13.25 3.20
CA THR A 218 4.42 14.59 3.53
C THR A 218 3.11 14.89 2.81
N ASP A 219 2.80 14.14 1.76
CA ASP A 219 1.61 14.26 0.92
C ASP A 219 0.57 13.15 1.19
N HIS A 220 0.91 12.14 1.99
CA HIS A 220 0.02 11.04 2.33
C HIS A 220 0.39 10.35 3.63
N VAL A 221 -0.62 9.73 4.25
CA VAL A 221 -0.43 8.69 5.25
C VAL A 221 -0.41 7.33 4.55
N HIS A 222 0.61 6.54 4.82
CA HIS A 222 0.67 5.13 4.41
C HIS A 222 0.25 4.23 5.56
N PHE A 223 -0.76 3.39 5.34
CA PHE A 223 -1.18 2.34 6.28
C PHE A 223 -0.81 0.97 5.74
N SER A 224 -0.28 0.12 6.61
CA SER A 224 0.01 -1.28 6.32
C SER A 224 -0.65 -2.17 7.36
N PHE A 225 -1.25 -3.28 6.92
CA PHE A 225 -2.08 -4.13 7.76
C PHE A 225 -1.50 -5.52 7.95
N THR A 226 -1.78 -6.08 9.13
CA THR A 226 -1.70 -7.52 9.40
C THR A 226 -2.70 -8.28 8.51
N TRP A 227 -2.51 -9.59 8.33
CA TRP A 227 -3.51 -10.37 7.59
C TRP A 227 -4.86 -10.44 8.29
N ASN A 228 -4.92 -10.41 9.62
CA ASN A 228 -6.20 -10.33 10.36
C ASN A 228 -6.96 -9.04 10.02
N GLY A 229 -6.25 -7.90 10.04
CA GLY A 229 -6.79 -6.59 9.68
C GLY A 229 -7.24 -6.56 8.23
N ALA A 230 -6.36 -6.94 7.31
CA ALA A 230 -6.64 -7.00 5.87
C ALA A 230 -7.85 -7.90 5.55
N GLN A 231 -8.04 -8.98 6.31
CA GLN A 231 -9.18 -9.89 6.14
C GLN A 231 -10.41 -9.55 6.99
N LYS A 232 -10.44 -8.38 7.65
CA LYS A 232 -11.59 -7.94 8.45
C LYS A 232 -11.97 -8.96 9.54
N GLN A 233 -10.96 -9.53 10.21
CA GLN A 233 -11.11 -10.60 11.21
C GLN A 233 -10.81 -10.18 12.64
N THR A 234 -10.26 -8.98 12.86
CA THR A 234 -9.95 -8.46 14.20
C THR A 234 -11.21 -8.14 15.01
N SER A 235 -11.00 -7.89 16.29
CA SER A 235 -11.97 -7.53 17.33
C SER A 235 -12.82 -6.32 16.92
N PHE A 236 -12.25 -5.30 16.29
CA PHE A 236 -13.02 -4.16 15.77
C PHE A 236 -14.14 -4.63 14.83
N TRP A 237 -13.85 -5.62 13.98
CA TRP A 237 -14.78 -6.08 12.96
C TRP A 237 -15.66 -7.26 13.39
N LYS A 238 -15.19 -8.08 14.32
CA LYS A 238 -15.79 -9.38 14.67
C LYS A 238 -16.14 -9.52 16.16
N GLY A 239 -15.82 -8.52 16.97
CA GLY A 239 -16.12 -8.49 18.41
C GLY A 239 -15.17 -9.32 19.29
N SER A 240 -14.27 -10.11 18.71
CA SER A 240 -13.37 -11.02 19.44
C SER A 240 -11.94 -10.99 18.86
N VAL A 241 -10.96 -11.19 19.73
CA VAL A 241 -9.55 -11.35 19.34
C VAL A 241 -9.37 -12.67 18.58
N ARG A 242 -8.47 -12.66 17.60
CA ARG A 242 -8.08 -13.84 16.83
C ARG A 242 -6.58 -14.05 16.93
N SER A 243 -6.13 -15.30 16.94
CA SER A 243 -4.70 -15.61 16.75
C SER A 243 -4.18 -14.95 15.48
N GLN A 244 -2.93 -14.49 15.49
CA GLN A 244 -2.33 -13.79 14.36
C GLN A 244 -2.32 -14.69 13.12
N ASP A 245 -2.71 -14.14 11.97
CA ASP A 245 -2.49 -14.71 10.65
C ASP A 245 -1.14 -14.18 10.11
N TYR A 246 -0.19 -15.08 9.94
CA TYR A 246 1.12 -14.82 9.35
C TYR A 246 1.07 -14.82 7.81
N GLY A 247 -0.07 -15.18 7.23
CA GLY A 247 -0.28 -15.17 5.79
C GLY A 247 0.52 -16.24 5.05
N PRO A 248 0.66 -16.08 3.72
CA PRO A 248 1.30 -17.09 2.88
C PRO A 248 2.82 -17.11 3.08
N CYS A 249 3.37 -18.32 3.19
CA CYS A 249 4.80 -18.54 3.37
C CYS A 249 5.50 -18.88 2.06
N ARG A 250 6.71 -18.35 1.88
CA ARG A 250 7.53 -18.65 0.70
C ARG A 250 7.98 -20.10 0.75
N ARG A 251 7.79 -20.83 -0.36
CA ARG A 251 8.31 -22.20 -0.50
C ARG A 251 9.81 -22.22 -0.78
N TYR A 252 10.32 -21.20 -1.48
CA TYR A 252 11.72 -21.07 -1.87
C TYR A 252 12.22 -19.63 -1.70
N GLN A 253 13.50 -19.47 -1.36
CA GLN A 253 14.12 -18.15 -1.25
C GLN A 253 14.07 -17.38 -2.57
N GLY A 254 13.74 -16.09 -2.50
CA GLY A 254 13.70 -15.22 -3.66
C GLY A 254 12.53 -15.46 -4.62
N GLN A 255 11.62 -16.39 -4.31
CA GLN A 255 10.37 -16.61 -5.04
C GLN A 255 9.19 -16.02 -4.25
N PRO A 256 8.08 -15.66 -4.93
CA PRO A 256 6.84 -15.31 -4.25
C PRO A 256 6.28 -16.51 -3.45
N ALA A 257 5.59 -16.21 -2.36
CA ALA A 257 4.75 -17.20 -1.68
C ALA A 257 3.49 -17.51 -2.53
N PRO A 258 2.89 -18.69 -2.34
CA PRO A 258 1.57 -18.99 -2.91
C PRO A 258 0.54 -17.92 -2.55
N LEU A 259 -0.49 -17.79 -3.38
CA LEU A 259 -1.65 -16.98 -3.06
C LEU A 259 -2.29 -17.49 -1.77
N ARG A 260 -2.73 -16.57 -0.91
CA ARG A 260 -3.27 -16.92 0.40
C ARG A 260 -4.64 -17.60 0.25
N VAL A 261 -4.71 -18.90 0.54
CA VAL A 261 -5.97 -19.67 0.52
C VAL A 261 -6.64 -19.74 1.90
N SER A 262 -5.84 -19.87 2.96
CA SER A 262 -6.32 -20.06 4.33
C SER A 262 -5.49 -19.24 5.32
N LYS A 263 -5.95 -19.20 6.57
CA LYS A 263 -5.23 -18.56 7.68
C LYS A 263 -4.01 -19.40 8.04
N ASN A 264 -2.87 -18.74 8.27
CA ASN A 264 -1.69 -19.38 8.84
C ASN A 264 -1.44 -18.85 10.25
N THR A 265 -1.64 -19.67 11.27
CA THR A 265 -1.46 -19.27 12.68
C THR A 265 -0.04 -19.43 13.21
N SER A 266 0.89 -19.87 12.37
CA SER A 266 2.27 -20.12 12.75
C SER A 266 3.22 -19.21 11.97
N PRO A 267 4.30 -18.70 12.60
CA PRO A 267 5.35 -17.98 11.89
C PRO A 267 5.86 -18.77 10.68
N CYS A 268 6.14 -18.07 9.59
CA CYS A 268 6.65 -18.74 8.41
C CYS A 268 8.03 -19.36 8.67
N PRO A 269 8.24 -20.64 8.32
CA PRO A 269 9.55 -21.25 8.43
C PRO A 269 10.52 -20.59 7.44
N ALA A 270 11.82 -20.73 7.71
CA ALA A 270 12.84 -20.31 6.77
C ALA A 270 12.68 -21.09 5.45
N SER A 271 12.60 -20.37 4.33
CA SER A 271 12.51 -21.03 3.02
C SER A 271 13.87 -21.63 2.63
N PRO A 272 13.90 -22.84 2.05
CA PRO A 272 15.12 -23.38 1.46
C PRO A 272 15.56 -22.58 0.22
N PRO A 273 16.85 -22.61 -0.13
CA PRO A 273 17.34 -22.02 -1.36
C PRO A 273 16.72 -22.70 -2.60
N LEU A 274 16.75 -22.01 -3.73
CA LEU A 274 16.35 -22.62 -5.00
C LEU A 274 17.37 -23.67 -5.45
N PRO A 275 16.90 -24.78 -6.05
CA PRO A 275 17.74 -25.69 -6.82
C PRO A 275 18.57 -24.92 -7.87
N LEU A 276 19.80 -25.37 -8.11
CA LEU A 276 20.79 -24.63 -8.93
C LEU A 276 20.28 -24.39 -10.36
N GLU A 277 19.64 -25.40 -10.93
CA GLU A 277 19.04 -25.41 -12.26
C GLU A 277 17.93 -24.36 -12.44
N TRP A 278 17.33 -23.89 -11.33
CA TRP A 278 16.24 -22.90 -11.35
C TRP A 278 16.72 -21.47 -11.11
N ARG A 279 17.97 -21.25 -10.67
CA ARG A 279 18.44 -19.94 -10.20
C ARG A 279 18.49 -18.86 -11.28
N SER A 280 18.56 -19.26 -12.55
CA SER A 280 18.60 -18.35 -13.71
C SER A 280 17.22 -17.92 -14.21
N ALA A 281 16.14 -18.47 -13.64
CA ALA A 281 14.78 -18.18 -14.09
C ALA A 281 14.39 -16.72 -13.81
N SER A 282 13.79 -16.06 -14.80
CA SER A 282 13.27 -14.70 -14.64
C SER A 282 11.90 -14.74 -13.98
N LEU A 283 11.72 -14.09 -12.83
CA LEU A 283 10.39 -13.92 -12.25
C LEU A 283 9.54 -12.99 -13.11
N LEU A 284 8.40 -13.49 -13.62
CA LEU A 284 7.36 -12.69 -14.25
C LEU A 284 6.09 -12.71 -13.41
N TRP A 285 5.43 -11.57 -13.29
CA TRP A 285 4.22 -11.37 -12.48
C TRP A 285 3.50 -10.10 -12.91
N ARG A 286 2.34 -9.79 -12.32
CA ARG A 286 1.53 -8.58 -12.59
C ARG A 286 2.38 -7.34 -12.83
N GLY A 287 2.21 -6.71 -13.99
CA GLY A 287 2.94 -5.53 -14.44
C GLY A 287 4.25 -5.82 -15.20
N SER A 288 4.66 -7.08 -15.34
CA SER A 288 5.79 -7.44 -16.22
C SER A 288 5.41 -7.24 -17.68
N THR A 289 6.37 -6.83 -18.51
CA THR A 289 6.18 -6.70 -19.96
C THR A 289 7.38 -7.22 -20.74
N GLY A 290 7.18 -7.52 -22.02
CA GLY A 290 8.23 -7.87 -22.98
C GLY A 290 8.19 -9.34 -23.43
N SER A 291 9.20 -9.73 -24.22
CA SER A 291 9.20 -11.01 -24.95
C SER A 291 9.15 -12.25 -24.07
N LEU A 292 9.65 -12.19 -22.83
CA LEU A 292 9.51 -13.30 -21.89
C LEU A 292 8.05 -13.49 -21.46
N VAL A 293 7.28 -12.41 -21.34
CA VAL A 293 5.84 -12.50 -21.06
C VAL A 293 5.11 -13.12 -22.25
N THR A 294 5.41 -12.69 -23.48
CA THR A 294 4.88 -13.32 -24.71
C THR A 294 5.17 -14.82 -24.73
N SER A 295 6.40 -15.20 -24.39
CA SER A 295 6.82 -16.61 -24.37
C SER A 295 6.06 -17.42 -23.31
N ALA A 296 5.88 -16.86 -22.11
CA ALA A 296 5.08 -17.48 -21.06
C ALA A 296 3.61 -17.63 -21.48
N GLN A 297 3.00 -16.58 -22.02
CA GLN A 297 1.61 -16.58 -22.48
C GLN A 297 1.38 -17.64 -23.58
N THR A 298 2.32 -17.73 -24.54
CA THR A 298 2.27 -18.75 -25.59
C THR A 298 2.31 -20.17 -25.00
N LYS A 299 3.20 -20.43 -24.03
CA LYS A 299 3.30 -21.74 -23.37
C LYS A 299 2.10 -22.05 -22.48
N LEU A 300 1.46 -21.03 -21.92
CA LEU A 300 0.21 -21.15 -21.16
C LEU A 300 -1.02 -21.34 -22.08
N GLY A 301 -0.87 -21.27 -23.40
CA GLY A 301 -1.98 -21.41 -24.34
C GLY A 301 -2.96 -20.22 -24.34
N ILE A 302 -2.49 -19.01 -23.99
CA ILE A 302 -3.30 -17.80 -23.96
C ILE A 302 -2.77 -16.74 -24.93
N SER A 303 -3.56 -15.69 -25.18
CA SER A 303 -3.15 -14.57 -26.04
C SER A 303 -1.84 -13.92 -25.56
N ALA A 304 -0.87 -13.83 -26.47
CA ALA A 304 0.52 -13.47 -26.18
C ALA A 304 0.80 -11.96 -26.36
N SER A 305 0.05 -11.12 -25.63
CA SER A 305 0.16 -9.65 -25.68
C SER A 305 1.53 -9.09 -25.26
N GLY A 306 2.37 -9.88 -24.60
CA GLY A 306 3.62 -9.42 -24.00
C GLY A 306 3.42 -8.55 -22.76
N SER A 307 2.19 -8.45 -22.23
CA SER A 307 1.86 -7.70 -21.02
C SER A 307 1.20 -8.61 -19.98
N PHE A 308 1.79 -8.69 -18.79
CA PHE A 308 1.39 -9.61 -17.73
C PHE A 308 0.30 -8.95 -16.86
N GLY A 309 -0.95 -9.06 -17.30
CA GLY A 309 -2.12 -8.55 -16.59
C GLY A 309 -2.77 -9.55 -15.64
N ALA A 310 -3.98 -9.23 -15.17
CA ALA A 310 -4.78 -10.11 -14.30
C ALA A 310 -5.11 -11.46 -14.96
N SER A 311 -5.45 -11.46 -16.25
CA SER A 311 -5.75 -12.69 -17.01
C SER A 311 -4.54 -13.62 -17.10
N THR A 312 -3.34 -13.08 -17.35
CA THR A 312 -2.10 -13.88 -17.37
C THR A 312 -1.77 -14.45 -15.97
N ALA A 313 -2.00 -13.67 -14.91
CA ALA A 313 -1.80 -14.15 -13.54
C ALA A 313 -2.77 -15.30 -13.19
N GLN A 314 -4.03 -15.18 -13.60
CA GLN A 314 -5.04 -16.22 -13.40
C GLN A 314 -4.70 -17.49 -14.20
N ALA A 315 -4.34 -17.35 -15.48
CA ALA A 315 -3.91 -18.48 -16.31
C ALA A 315 -2.68 -19.19 -15.71
N THR A 316 -1.71 -18.41 -15.22
CA THR A 316 -0.53 -18.96 -14.53
C THR A 316 -0.94 -19.72 -13.26
N ALA A 317 -1.81 -19.15 -12.43
CA ALA A 317 -2.30 -19.82 -11.23
C ALA A 317 -3.07 -21.12 -11.54
N ASN A 318 -3.86 -21.13 -12.62
CA ASN A 318 -4.57 -22.33 -13.08
C ASN A 318 -3.58 -23.41 -13.53
N PHE A 319 -2.59 -23.05 -14.34
CA PHE A 319 -1.53 -23.97 -14.76
C PHE A 319 -0.76 -24.54 -13.57
N GLN A 320 -0.42 -23.69 -12.59
CA GLN A 320 0.27 -24.13 -11.36
C GLN A 320 -0.54 -25.15 -10.58
N ARG A 321 -1.86 -24.94 -10.44
CA ARG A 321 -2.76 -25.91 -9.79
C ARG A 321 -2.76 -27.24 -10.53
N LEU A 322 -2.93 -27.22 -11.86
CA LEU A 322 -2.95 -28.43 -12.69
C LEU A 322 -1.61 -29.16 -12.68
N SER A 323 -0.50 -28.43 -12.54
CA SER A 323 0.85 -28.99 -12.50
C SER A 323 1.31 -29.42 -11.10
N GLY A 324 0.46 -29.25 -10.07
CA GLY A 324 0.80 -29.63 -8.70
C GLY A 324 1.93 -28.80 -8.07
N ILE A 325 2.18 -27.59 -8.57
CA ILE A 325 3.24 -26.69 -8.07
C ILE A 325 2.66 -25.54 -7.24
N PRO A 326 3.47 -24.83 -6.44
CA PRO A 326 3.02 -23.69 -5.65
C PRO A 326 2.25 -22.65 -6.50
N VAL A 327 1.03 -22.33 -6.09
CA VAL A 327 0.12 -21.43 -6.83
C VAL A 327 0.43 -19.97 -6.51
N THR A 328 1.49 -19.43 -7.10
CA THR A 328 1.94 -18.05 -6.86
C THR A 328 1.27 -17.02 -7.78
N GLY A 329 0.64 -17.45 -8.87
CA GLY A 329 0.12 -16.56 -9.92
C GLY A 329 1.22 -15.81 -10.71
N ALA A 330 2.47 -16.11 -10.42
CA ALA A 330 3.66 -15.59 -11.10
C ALA A 330 4.31 -16.72 -11.89
N VAL A 331 4.91 -16.39 -13.04
CA VAL A 331 5.80 -17.33 -13.73
C VAL A 331 7.15 -17.24 -13.03
N ASP A 332 7.23 -17.98 -11.94
CA ASP A 332 8.38 -18.17 -11.07
C ASP A 332 9.24 -19.36 -11.55
N ALA A 333 10.32 -19.67 -10.82
CA ALA A 333 11.25 -20.74 -11.19
C ALA A 333 10.57 -22.10 -11.42
N PRO A 334 9.77 -22.63 -10.47
CA PRO A 334 9.03 -23.87 -10.67
C PRO A 334 8.10 -23.84 -11.88
N THR A 335 7.44 -22.69 -12.12
CA THR A 335 6.52 -22.55 -13.26
C THR A 335 7.25 -22.62 -14.60
N TRP A 336 8.40 -21.96 -14.75
CA TRP A 336 9.18 -22.05 -15.98
C TRP A 336 9.63 -23.48 -16.31
N PHE A 337 10.03 -24.23 -15.27
CA PHE A 337 10.43 -25.62 -15.42
C PHE A 337 9.25 -26.48 -15.86
N ALA A 338 8.09 -26.32 -15.21
CA ALA A 338 6.86 -27.03 -15.57
C ALA A 338 6.36 -26.69 -16.98
N LEU A 339 6.59 -25.48 -17.49
CA LEU A 339 6.28 -25.10 -18.88
C LEU A 339 7.24 -25.72 -19.92
N GLY A 340 8.19 -26.57 -19.50
CA GLY A 340 9.13 -27.27 -20.37
C GLY A 340 10.14 -26.35 -21.05
N MET A 341 10.45 -25.19 -20.46
CA MET A 341 11.29 -24.18 -21.11
C MET A 341 12.76 -24.20 -20.68
N GLY A 342 13.17 -25.13 -19.79
CA GLY A 342 14.36 -24.88 -18.95
C GLY A 342 14.21 -23.54 -18.23
N ALA A 343 15.21 -23.00 -17.53
CA ALA A 343 15.14 -21.60 -17.11
C ALA A 343 15.37 -20.71 -18.35
N PRO A 344 14.35 -20.08 -18.97
CA PRO A 344 14.58 -19.27 -20.15
C PRO A 344 15.28 -17.99 -19.70
N VAL A 345 16.59 -17.97 -19.89
CA VAL A 345 17.43 -16.79 -19.73
C VAL A 345 16.93 -15.75 -20.72
N SER A 346 16.78 -14.48 -20.32
CA SER A 346 16.45 -13.43 -21.27
C SER A 346 17.52 -13.38 -22.38
N LYS A 347 17.24 -13.95 -23.56
CA LYS A 347 18.20 -13.98 -24.68
C LYS A 347 18.57 -12.59 -25.19
N VAL A 348 17.76 -11.57 -24.89
CA VAL A 348 18.07 -10.19 -25.28
C VAL A 348 19.00 -9.54 -24.24
N ARG A 349 20.30 -9.84 -24.35
CA ARG A 349 21.33 -8.95 -23.80
C ARG A 349 21.28 -7.67 -24.62
N ARG A 350 20.51 -6.68 -24.20
CA ARG A 350 20.61 -5.33 -24.78
C ARG A 350 21.88 -4.67 -24.26
N HIS A 351 22.45 -3.77 -25.05
CA HIS A 351 23.59 -2.98 -24.61
C HIS A 351 23.12 -1.99 -23.52
N LEU A 352 23.35 -2.29 -22.25
CA LEU A 352 22.78 -1.51 -21.16
C LEU A 352 23.60 -0.24 -20.91
N LYS A 353 22.91 0.90 -20.86
CA LYS A 353 23.51 2.22 -20.62
C LYS A 353 22.65 3.05 -19.68
N ARG A 354 23.22 4.17 -19.21
CA ARG A 354 22.53 5.10 -18.31
C ARG A 354 21.17 5.50 -18.88
N GLY A 355 20.15 5.51 -18.02
CA GLY A 355 18.75 5.82 -18.38
C GLY A 355 17.91 4.59 -18.70
N MET A 356 18.52 3.44 -19.00
CA MET A 356 17.76 2.20 -19.19
C MET A 356 17.19 1.67 -17.87
N LYS A 357 16.01 1.05 -17.95
CA LYS A 357 15.29 0.45 -16.83
C LYS A 357 14.80 -0.96 -17.20
N GLY A 358 14.70 -1.86 -16.23
CA GLY A 358 14.18 -3.21 -16.42
C GLY A 358 14.82 -4.29 -15.57
N GLY A 359 14.32 -5.52 -15.71
CA GLY A 359 14.85 -6.70 -15.02
C GLY A 359 16.27 -7.07 -15.44
N ASP A 360 16.65 -6.78 -16.68
CA ASP A 360 18.01 -6.92 -17.23
C ASP A 360 19.02 -6.04 -16.48
N VAL A 361 18.66 -4.78 -16.20
CA VAL A 361 19.46 -3.87 -15.37
C VAL A 361 19.56 -4.39 -13.94
N ARG A 362 18.48 -4.95 -13.38
CA ARG A 362 18.48 -5.49 -12.02
C ARG A 362 19.38 -6.72 -11.88
N ARG A 363 19.39 -7.59 -12.89
CA ARG A 363 20.33 -8.72 -12.99
C ARG A 363 21.77 -8.24 -13.08
N LEU A 364 22.05 -7.24 -13.91
CA LEU A 364 23.37 -6.61 -13.97
C LEU A 364 23.81 -6.05 -12.61
N GLN A 365 22.94 -5.32 -11.92
CA GLN A 365 23.25 -4.76 -10.60
C GLN A 365 23.53 -5.84 -9.54
N ARG A 366 22.88 -7.01 -9.67
CA ARG A 366 23.13 -8.18 -8.81
C ARG A 366 24.48 -8.83 -9.11
N ALA A 367 24.79 -9.09 -10.38
CA ALA A 367 26.08 -9.66 -10.80
C ALA A 367 27.27 -8.74 -10.51
N LEU A 368 27.04 -7.43 -10.45
CA LEU A 368 28.03 -6.44 -9.99
C LEU A 368 28.16 -6.37 -8.46
N HIS A 369 27.51 -7.25 -7.71
CA HIS A 369 27.47 -7.27 -6.25
C HIS A 369 27.12 -5.92 -5.61
N MET A 370 26.32 -5.09 -6.29
CA MET A 370 25.95 -3.78 -5.78
C MET A 370 25.14 -3.92 -4.48
N GLN A 371 25.16 -2.91 -3.62
CA GLN A 371 24.32 -2.89 -2.41
C GLN A 371 22.84 -3.14 -2.76
N PRO A 372 22.07 -3.90 -1.94
CA PRO A 372 20.68 -4.23 -2.21
C PRO A 372 19.81 -3.02 -2.60
N LYS A 373 19.94 -1.90 -1.89
CA LYS A 373 19.20 -0.64 -2.18
C LYS A 373 19.48 -0.05 -3.57
N LYS A 374 20.61 -0.40 -4.19
CA LYS A 374 21.01 0.05 -5.53
C LYS A 374 20.60 -0.95 -6.63
N ARG A 375 20.05 -2.12 -6.28
CA ARG A 375 19.52 -3.15 -7.21
C ARG A 375 18.08 -2.86 -7.61
N ASN A 376 17.82 -1.62 -8.01
CA ASN A 376 16.48 -1.10 -8.29
C ASN A 376 16.05 -1.24 -9.76
N GLY A 377 16.83 -1.90 -10.61
CA GLY A 377 16.51 -2.07 -12.02
C GLY A 377 16.61 -0.79 -12.85
N ARG A 378 17.21 0.29 -12.32
CA ARG A 378 17.43 1.55 -13.02
C ARG A 378 18.93 1.79 -13.22
N PHE A 379 19.37 1.92 -14.46
CA PHE A 379 20.78 2.10 -14.79
C PHE A 379 21.14 3.57 -14.53
N LYS A 380 21.41 3.87 -13.26
CA LYS A 380 21.83 5.21 -12.80
C LYS A 380 23.34 5.37 -12.88
N LEU A 381 23.85 6.53 -12.49
CA LEU A 381 25.29 6.80 -12.37
C LEU A 381 26.00 5.79 -11.46
N SER A 382 25.33 5.31 -10.40
CA SER A 382 25.86 4.27 -9.52
C SER A 382 26.11 2.94 -10.25
N THR A 383 25.20 2.52 -11.13
CA THR A 383 25.37 1.31 -11.95
C THR A 383 26.46 1.50 -12.99
N ALA A 384 26.54 2.68 -13.62
CA ALA A 384 27.64 3.01 -14.53
C ALA A 384 29.01 2.94 -13.83
N ARG A 385 29.12 3.50 -12.61
CA ARG A 385 30.34 3.42 -11.80
C ARG A 385 30.69 1.97 -11.44
N ALA A 386 29.72 1.16 -11.06
CA ALA A 386 29.94 -0.26 -10.77
C ALA A 386 30.43 -1.04 -12.01
N VAL A 387 29.86 -0.80 -13.20
CA VAL A 387 30.34 -1.39 -14.46
C VAL A 387 31.80 -0.98 -14.75
N LYS A 388 32.15 0.30 -14.57
CA LYS A 388 33.53 0.78 -14.75
C LYS A 388 34.49 0.14 -13.75
N GLY A 389 34.08 0.05 -12.47
CA GLY A 389 34.88 -0.54 -11.40
C GLY A 389 35.20 -2.01 -11.67
N TRP A 390 34.18 -2.81 -12.01
CA TRP A 390 34.37 -4.22 -12.35
C TRP A 390 35.28 -4.40 -13.56
N LYS A 391 35.09 -3.61 -14.63
CA LYS A 391 35.95 -3.72 -15.82
C LYS A 391 37.41 -3.40 -15.49
N ARG A 392 37.64 -2.36 -14.69
CA ARG A 392 38.98 -1.98 -14.23
C ARG A 392 39.64 -3.12 -13.44
N SER A 393 38.91 -3.76 -12.53
CA SER A 393 39.44 -4.86 -11.72
C SER A 393 39.73 -6.15 -12.52
N HIS A 394 39.27 -6.23 -13.78
CA HIS A 394 39.47 -7.37 -14.68
C HIS A 394 40.30 -6.99 -15.93
N GLY A 395 41.07 -5.89 -15.87
CA GLY A 395 41.96 -5.46 -16.96
C GLY A 395 41.25 -5.00 -18.24
N LEU A 396 39.95 -4.69 -18.19
CA LEU A 396 39.17 -4.27 -19.35
C LEU A 396 39.03 -2.74 -19.44
N ARG A 397 38.94 -2.22 -20.66
CA ARG A 397 38.66 -0.78 -20.91
C ARG A 397 37.39 -0.34 -20.16
N PRO A 398 37.45 0.63 -19.22
CA PRO A 398 36.38 0.94 -18.27
C PRO A 398 35.27 1.81 -18.88
N LYS A 399 34.64 1.33 -19.95
CA LYS A 399 33.46 1.95 -20.55
C LYS A 399 32.24 1.82 -19.62
N PRO A 400 31.42 2.87 -19.40
CA PRO A 400 30.33 2.87 -18.42
C PRO A 400 29.10 2.03 -18.84
N GLN A 401 29.06 1.56 -20.08
CA GLN A 401 27.97 0.74 -20.62
C GLN A 401 28.27 -0.76 -20.44
N ALA A 402 27.23 -1.55 -20.17
CA ALA A 402 27.33 -3.00 -20.13
C ALA A 402 27.02 -3.59 -21.52
N SER A 403 28.05 -3.81 -22.33
CA SER A 403 27.91 -4.47 -23.63
C SER A 403 27.51 -5.94 -23.48
N LYS A 404 27.01 -6.56 -24.57
CA LYS A 404 26.65 -7.99 -24.57
C LYS A 404 27.83 -8.89 -24.13
N GLY A 405 29.03 -8.61 -24.64
CA GLY A 405 30.24 -9.36 -24.29
C GLY A 405 30.68 -9.17 -22.84
N PHE A 406 30.54 -7.97 -22.29
CA PHE A 406 30.79 -7.74 -20.86
C PHE A 406 29.76 -8.47 -20.00
N GLN A 407 28.48 -8.44 -20.37
CA GLN A 407 27.44 -9.18 -19.65
C GLN A 407 27.72 -10.69 -19.66
N ARG A 408 28.29 -11.25 -20.73
CA ARG A 408 28.72 -12.67 -20.77
C ARG A 408 29.80 -12.99 -19.75
N ARG A 409 30.80 -12.11 -19.63
CA ARG A 409 31.89 -12.27 -18.65
C ARG A 409 31.42 -12.18 -17.19
N LEU A 410 30.24 -11.60 -16.96
CA LEU A 410 29.58 -11.55 -15.64
C LEU A 410 28.68 -12.76 -15.35
N GLY A 411 28.59 -13.74 -16.26
CA GLY A 411 27.67 -14.87 -16.11
C GLY A 411 26.19 -14.51 -16.24
N LEU A 412 25.88 -13.34 -16.82
CA LEU A 412 24.51 -12.93 -17.16
C LEU A 412 24.04 -13.55 -18.46
#